data_AF-A0A9D1UDL3-F1
#
_entry.id   AF-A0A9D1UDL3-F1
#
_cell.length_a   1.000
_cell.length_b   1.000
_cell.length_c   1.000
_cell.angle_alpha   90.00
_cell.angle_beta   90.00
_cell.angle_gamma   90.00
#
_symmetry.space_group_name_H-M   'P 1'
#
loop_
_entity.id
_entity.type
_entity.pdbx_description
1 polymer ?
#
loop_
_entity_poly.entity_id
_entity_poly.type
_entity_poly.pdbx_seq_one_letter_code
_entity_poly.pdbx_strand_id
1 'polypeptide(L)' 'IPKDKIMACMEQTRGVKVQAPVRIGDVLIANVADTGIDLVATVNVPKE' A
#
# COMPACT_ATOMS: atom_id res chain seq x y z
N ILE A 1 -7.18 8.71 5.19
CA ILE A 1 -6.64 8.08 6.42
C ILE A 1 -6.76 9.09 7.56
N PRO A 2 -7.42 8.76 8.67
CA PRO A 2 -7.51 9.65 9.84
C PRO A 2 -6.11 9.91 10.43
N LYS A 3 -5.85 11.13 10.92
CA LYS A 3 -4.50 11.56 11.36
C LYS A 3 -3.86 10.64 12.40
N ASP A 4 -4.67 10.15 13.33
CA ASP A 4 -4.25 9.24 14.41
C ASP A 4 -3.72 7.89 13.89
N LYS A 5 -4.26 7.41 12.75
CA LYS A 5 -3.86 6.14 12.13
C LYS A 5 -2.74 6.29 11.10
N ILE A 6 -2.23 7.51 10.85
CA ILE A 6 -1.14 7.71 9.87
C ILE A 6 0.12 6.99 10.32
N MET A 7 0.47 7.07 11.61
CA MET A 7 1.64 6.37 12.15
C MET A 7 1.50 4.85 12.01
N ALA A 8 0.32 4.31 12.35
CA ALA A 8 0.02 2.89 12.19
C ALA A 8 0.10 2.45 10.71
N CYS A 9 -0.44 3.24 9.78
CA CYS A 9 -0.31 3.00 8.33
C CYS A 9 1.15 2.99 7.89
N MET A 10 1.94 3.98 8.32
CA MET A 10 3.36 4.06 7.97
C MET A 10 4.13 2.86 8.51
N GLU A 11 3.85 2.43 9.73
CA GLU A 11 4.50 1.26 10.34
C GLU A 11 4.10 -0.04 9.64
N GLN A 12 2.83 -0.20 9.27
CA GLN A 12 2.36 -1.37 8.52
C GLN A 12 2.92 -1.45 7.10
N THR A 13 3.03 -0.30 6.43
CA THR A 13 3.61 -0.23 5.07
C THR A 13 5.13 -0.35 5.10
N ARG A 14 5.78 0.01 6.22
CA ARG A 14 7.22 -0.11 6.43
C ARG A 14 7.63 -1.58 6.50
N GLY A 15 8.12 -2.08 5.37
CA GLY A 15 8.59 -3.47 5.23
C GLY A 15 7.76 -4.31 4.28
N VAL A 16 6.66 -3.76 3.74
CA VAL A 16 5.88 -4.41 2.69
C VAL A 16 6.74 -4.48 1.44
N LYS A 17 6.98 -5.71 0.97
CA LYS A 17 7.64 -5.99 -0.29
C LYS A 17 6.61 -6.53 -1.24
N VAL A 18 6.51 -5.92 -2.41
CA VAL A 18 5.63 -6.34 -3.49
C VAL A 18 6.49 -6.97 -4.58
N GLN A 19 6.01 -8.05 -5.20
CA GLN A 19 6.69 -8.66 -6.34
C GLN A 19 6.26 -7.95 -7.63
N ALA A 20 7.23 -7.67 -8.50
CA ALA A 20 6.94 -7.22 -9.85
C ALA A 20 6.26 -8.35 -10.67
N PRO A 21 5.37 -8.03 -11.63
CA PRO A 21 5.01 -6.69 -12.09
C PRO A 21 3.89 -6.05 -11.26
N VAL A 22 4.01 -4.76 -11.02
CA VAL A 22 2.97 -3.94 -10.35
C VAL A 22 2.48 -2.89 -11.33
N ARG A 23 1.17 -2.66 -11.38
CA ARG A 23 0.56 -1.64 -12.24
C ARG A 23 -0.05 -0.52 -11.41
N ILE A 24 -0.14 0.66 -11.99
CA ILE A 24 -0.87 1.77 -11.38
C ILE A 24 -2.33 1.36 -11.19
N GLY A 25 -2.85 1.57 -9.98
CA GLY A 25 -4.19 1.16 -9.58
C GLY A 25 -4.29 -0.27 -9.03
N ASP A 26 -3.18 -1.01 -8.98
CA ASP A 26 -3.13 -2.32 -8.33
C ASP A 26 -3.20 -2.15 -6.81
N VAL A 27 -4.03 -2.94 -6.14
CA VAL A 27 -4.20 -2.89 -4.68
C VAL A 27 -3.10 -3.71 -4.03
N LEU A 28 -2.13 -3.01 -3.43
CA LEU A 28 -1.00 -3.62 -2.73
C LEU A 28 -1.38 -4.13 -1.33
N ILE A 29 -2.24 -3.40 -0.63
CA ILE A 29 -2.74 -3.77 0.71
C ILE A 29 -4.20 -3.36 0.78
N ALA A 30 -5.10 -4.32 0.94
CA ALA A 30 -6.50 -4.04 1.22
C ALA A 30 -6.68 -3.62 2.70
N ASN A 31 -7.52 -2.62 2.95
CA ASN A 31 -7.85 -2.13 4.29
C ASN A 31 -6.63 -1.82 5.20
N VAL A 32 -5.77 -0.88 4.77
CA VAL A 32 -4.59 -0.48 5.52
C VAL A 32 -4.96 0.13 6.88
N ALA A 33 -4.28 -0.26 7.95
CA ALA A 33 -4.50 0.14 9.34
C ALA A 33 -5.96 0.04 9.84
N ASP A 34 -6.73 -0.91 9.29
CA ASP A 34 -8.14 -1.10 9.62
C ASP A 34 -8.95 0.21 9.44
N THR A 35 -8.61 0.97 8.40
CA THR A 35 -9.24 2.28 8.10
C THR A 35 -10.40 2.16 7.11
N GLY A 36 -10.57 1.00 6.49
CA GLY A 36 -11.43 0.78 5.32
C GLY A 36 -10.87 1.35 4.02
N ILE A 37 -9.58 1.71 3.99
CA ILE A 37 -8.92 2.33 2.83
C ILE A 37 -7.88 1.38 2.26
N ASP A 38 -7.82 1.27 0.94
CA ASP A 38 -6.85 0.42 0.25
C ASP A 38 -5.57 1.20 -0.11
N LEU A 39 -4.42 0.54 0.01
CA LEU A 39 -3.14 1.01 -0.49
C LEU A 39 -3.00 0.59 -1.96
N VAL A 40 -2.96 1.56 -2.86
CA VAL A 40 -2.79 1.30 -4.30
C VAL A 40 -1.41 1.71 -4.78
N ALA A 41 -0.89 0.97 -5.76
CA ALA A 41 0.33 1.33 -6.46
C ALA A 41 0.09 2.56 -7.34
N THR A 42 0.98 3.55 -7.22
CA THR A 42 0.95 4.79 -8.02
C THR A 42 2.01 4.80 -9.13
N VAL A 43 2.81 3.73 -9.22
CA VAL A 43 3.85 3.58 -10.25
C VAL A 43 3.78 2.19 -10.86
N ASN A 44 4.06 2.10 -12.16
CA ASN A 44 4.22 0.82 -12.84
C ASN A 44 5.63 0.30 -12.59
N VAL A 45 5.75 -0.93 -12.10
CA VAL A 45 7.02 -1.64 -11.94
C VAL A 45 6.97 -2.86 -12.87
N PRO A 46 7.72 -2.87 -13.99
CA PRO A 46 7.77 -4.03 -14.89
C PRO A 46 8.51 -5.20 -14.22
N LYS A 47 8.16 -6.43 -14.63
CA LYS A 47 8.93 -7.62 -14.26
C LYS A 47 10.14 -7.69 -15.20
N GLU A 48 11.34 -7.66 -14.63
CA GLU A 48 12.58 -7.96 -15.36
C GLU A 48 12.63 -9.43 -15.78
#